data_AF-A0A833ZBX7-F1
#
_entry.id   AF-A0A833ZBX7-F1
#
_cell.length_a   1.000
_cell.length_b   1.000
_cell.length_c   1.000
_cell.angle_alpha   90.00
_cell.angle_beta   90.00
_cell.angle_gamma   90.00
#
_symmetry.space_group_name_H-M   'P 1'
#
loop_
_entity.id
_entity.type
_entity.pdbx_description
1 polymer ?
#
loop_
_entity_poly.entity_id
_entity_poly.type
_entity_poly.pdbx_seq_one_letter_code
_entity_poly.pdbx_strand_id
1 'polypeptide(L)'
;MAIFDFLIGNMDRHHYEMFTKFGDDGFLIHLDNARGFGRHSHDEVSILSPLSQCCRIKKKTLLHLQLLAQAEYRLSDVMRESLLADQLAPVLTEPHLLALDRRLQIILRTVQGCVEAHGEHSVIASGPAEQPAPDSGQANVPS
;
A
#
# COMPACT_ATOMS: atom_id res chain seq x y z
N MET A 1 -1.15 -5.83 0.15
CA MET A 1 -0.45 -5.86 1.45
C MET A 1 1.07 -5.88 1.31
N ALA A 2 1.66 -6.75 0.48
CA ALA A 2 3.12 -6.86 0.30
C ALA A 2 3.88 -5.51 0.12
N ILE A 3 3.34 -4.56 -0.64
CA ILE A 3 3.93 -3.22 -0.81
C ILE A 3 4.05 -2.48 0.54
N PHE A 4 3.00 -2.49 1.34
CA PHE A 4 2.99 -1.85 2.66
C PHE A 4 3.95 -2.56 3.62
N ASP A 5 3.92 -3.89 3.64
CA ASP A 5 4.81 -4.71 4.46
C ASP A 5 6.28 -4.47 4.11
N PHE A 6 6.61 -4.33 2.84
CA PHE A 6 7.97 -4.02 2.41
C PHE A 6 8.42 -2.63 2.84
N LEU A 7 7.55 -1.61 2.72
CA LEU A 7 7.87 -0.25 3.18
C LEU A 7 8.27 -0.24 4.65
N ILE A 8 7.49 -0.92 5.52
CA ILE A 8 7.78 -0.97 6.95
C ILE A 8 8.81 -2.06 7.31
N GLY A 9 9.09 -3.02 6.42
CA GLY A 9 9.99 -4.15 6.69
C GLY A 9 9.35 -5.22 7.58
N ASN A 10 8.04 -5.45 7.48
CA ASN A 10 7.32 -6.48 8.23
C ASN A 10 7.30 -7.81 7.48
N MET A 11 8.07 -8.79 7.93
CA MET A 11 8.09 -10.15 7.37
C MET A 11 7.06 -11.10 7.98
N ASP A 12 6.37 -10.69 9.05
CA ASP A 12 5.54 -11.60 9.87
C ASP A 12 4.09 -11.72 9.39
N ARG A 13 3.85 -11.42 8.11
CA ARG A 13 2.52 -11.47 7.51
C ARG A 13 2.13 -12.92 7.18
N HIS A 14 1.69 -13.66 8.19
CA HIS A 14 1.27 -15.06 8.03
C HIS A 14 -0.26 -15.26 8.04
N HIS A 15 -1.03 -14.27 8.47
CA HIS A 15 -2.50 -14.24 8.38
C HIS A 15 -3.00 -12.89 7.86
N TYR A 16 -4.19 -12.89 7.25
CA TYR A 16 -4.92 -11.68 6.92
C TYR A 16 -6.35 -11.80 7.42
N GLU A 17 -6.88 -10.68 7.89
CA GLU A 17 -8.27 -10.57 8.31
C GLU A 17 -9.08 -9.81 7.24
N MET A 18 -10.32 -10.22 7.05
CA MET A 18 -11.26 -9.56 6.13
C MET A 18 -12.56 -9.26 6.86
N PHE A 19 -13.21 -8.16 6.47
CA PHE A 19 -14.59 -7.91 6.88
C PHE A 19 -15.53 -8.91 6.20
N THR A 20 -15.95 -9.93 6.95
CA THR A 20 -16.82 -11.01 6.46
C THR A 20 -18.23 -10.55 6.11
N LYS A 21 -18.66 -9.37 6.60
CA LYS A 21 -20.00 -8.81 6.33
C LYS A 21 -20.27 -8.56 4.84
N PHE A 22 -19.22 -8.44 4.03
CA PHE A 22 -19.31 -8.19 2.58
C PHE A 22 -18.87 -9.39 1.73
N GLY A 23 -18.70 -10.58 2.32
CA GLY A 23 -18.24 -11.76 1.59
C GLY A 23 -16.86 -11.56 0.95
N ASP A 24 -16.70 -12.02 -0.28
CA ASP A 24 -15.43 -11.95 -1.05
C ASP A 24 -15.07 -10.52 -1.51
N ASP A 25 -16.00 -9.57 -1.41
CA ASP A 25 -15.77 -8.14 -1.67
C ASP A 25 -15.28 -7.39 -0.41
N GLY A 26 -15.08 -8.11 0.70
CA GLY A 26 -14.45 -7.58 1.91
C GLY A 26 -13.05 -7.03 1.65
N PHE A 27 -12.70 -5.97 2.36
CA PHE A 27 -11.33 -5.41 2.30
C PHE A 27 -10.45 -6.03 3.39
N LEU A 28 -9.17 -6.16 3.07
CA LEU A 28 -8.14 -6.64 4.00
C LEU A 28 -7.91 -5.61 5.10
N ILE A 29 -7.88 -6.08 6.34
CA ILE A 29 -7.54 -5.26 7.50
C ILE A 29 -6.02 -5.32 7.71
N HIS A 30 -5.37 -4.16 7.73
CA HIS A 30 -3.92 -4.05 7.95
C HIS A 30 -3.57 -4.04 9.45
N LEU A 31 -3.65 -5.20 10.13
CA LEU A 31 -3.31 -5.37 11.55
C LEU A 31 -1.87 -5.88 11.77
N ASP A 32 -1.44 -6.03 13.02
CA ASP A 32 -0.16 -6.66 13.41
C ASP A 32 1.09 -6.11 12.72
N ASN A 33 1.27 -4.79 12.85
CA ASN A 33 2.39 -4.06 12.23
C ASN A 33 3.57 -3.83 13.18
N ALA A 34 3.51 -4.34 14.42
CA ALA A 34 4.49 -4.07 15.47
C ALA A 34 5.90 -4.61 15.15
N ARG A 35 6.01 -5.57 14.23
CA ARG A 35 7.29 -6.10 13.73
C ARG A 35 7.86 -5.31 12.53
N GLY A 36 7.19 -4.25 12.11
CA GLY A 36 7.74 -3.25 11.20
C GLY A 36 8.79 -2.36 11.89
N PHE A 37 9.55 -1.62 11.09
CA PHE A 37 10.56 -0.64 11.51
C PHE A 37 11.64 -1.19 12.46
N GLY A 38 11.97 -2.48 12.36
CA GLY A 38 13.06 -3.10 13.13
C GLY A 38 14.47 -2.83 12.60
N ARG A 39 14.61 -2.57 11.29
CA ARG A 39 15.89 -2.28 10.62
C ARG A 39 15.70 -1.23 9.53
N HIS A 40 16.42 -0.10 9.61
CA HIS A 40 16.44 0.93 8.57
C HIS A 40 17.55 0.74 7.54
N SER A 41 18.62 0.02 7.89
CA SER A 41 19.82 -0.19 7.06
C SER A 41 19.74 -1.41 6.16
N HIS A 42 18.66 -2.20 6.27
CA HIS A 42 18.44 -3.42 5.49
C HIS A 42 17.04 -3.39 4.89
N ASP A 43 16.93 -3.83 3.64
CA ASP A 43 15.68 -3.91 2.90
C ASP A 43 15.41 -5.39 2.55
N GLU A 44 14.41 -6.00 3.19
CA GLU A 44 14.07 -7.41 2.99
C GLU A 44 13.29 -7.60 1.68
N VAL A 45 14.01 -7.74 0.57
CA VAL A 45 13.45 -7.82 -0.79
C VAL A 45 12.49 -9.01 -0.96
N SER A 46 12.67 -10.07 -0.17
CA SER A 46 11.76 -11.24 -0.17
C SER A 46 10.31 -10.87 0.13
N ILE A 47 10.04 -9.79 0.89
CA ILE A 47 8.67 -9.30 1.15
C ILE A 47 7.98 -8.85 -0.14
N LEU A 48 8.74 -8.36 -1.14
CA LEU A 48 8.21 -7.97 -2.44
C LEU A 48 7.98 -9.15 -3.39
N SER A 49 8.29 -10.39 -3.00
CA SER A 49 8.08 -11.57 -3.86
C SER A 49 6.67 -11.65 -4.47
N PRO A 50 5.58 -11.37 -3.74
CA PRO A 50 4.24 -11.37 -4.35
C PRO A 50 4.10 -10.35 -5.48
N LEU A 51 4.75 -9.18 -5.38
CA LEU A 51 4.72 -8.16 -6.43
C LEU A 51 5.54 -8.60 -7.66
N SER A 52 6.75 -9.13 -7.46
CA SER A 52 7.62 -9.54 -8.56
C SER A 52 7.17 -10.84 -9.24
N GLN A 53 6.48 -11.74 -8.52
CA GLN A 53 5.98 -13.00 -9.07
C GLN A 53 4.63 -12.84 -9.76
N CYS A 54 3.69 -12.10 -9.15
CA CYS A 54 2.38 -11.90 -9.76
C CYS A 54 2.41 -10.80 -10.81
N CYS A 55 3.33 -9.83 -10.71
CA CYS A 55 3.42 -8.66 -11.59
C CYS A 55 2.05 -7.98 -11.80
N ARG A 56 1.29 -7.76 -10.72
CA ARG A 56 0.01 -7.05 -10.76
C ARG A 56 -0.08 -5.98 -9.68
N ILE A 57 -0.55 -4.79 -10.06
CA ILE A 57 -0.75 -3.65 -9.16
C ILE A 57 -1.99 -2.86 -9.55
N LYS A 58 -2.74 -2.33 -8.57
CA LYS A 58 -3.87 -1.44 -8.84
C LYS A 58 -3.37 -0.10 -9.35
N LYS A 59 -3.99 0.44 -10.41
CA LYS A 59 -3.63 1.75 -11.00
C LYS A 59 -3.59 2.87 -9.94
N LYS A 60 -4.60 2.95 -9.07
CA LYS A 60 -4.67 3.94 -7.98
C LYS A 60 -3.45 3.85 -7.05
N THR A 61 -3.04 2.63 -6.70
CA THR A 61 -1.86 2.41 -5.84
C THR A 61 -0.59 2.86 -6.54
N LEU A 62 -0.39 2.50 -7.81
CA LEU A 62 0.80 2.91 -8.57
C LEU A 62 0.90 4.43 -8.68
N LEU A 63 -0.20 5.12 -9.03
CA LEU A 63 -0.22 6.58 -9.15
C LEU A 63 0.13 7.27 -7.82
N HIS A 64 -0.40 6.79 -6.69
CA HIS A 64 -0.03 7.31 -5.37
C HIS A 64 1.45 7.07 -5.05
N LEU A 65 1.99 5.90 -5.36
CA LEU A 65 3.42 5.61 -5.14
C LEU A 65 4.32 6.52 -5.98
N GLN A 66 3.93 6.79 -7.23
CA GLN A 66 4.65 7.72 -8.11
C GLN A 66 4.58 9.16 -7.59
N LEU A 67 3.43 9.60 -7.08
CA LEU A 67 3.27 10.91 -6.45
C LEU A 67 4.20 11.04 -5.22
N LEU A 68 4.18 10.04 -4.33
CA LEU A 68 4.98 10.03 -3.10
C LEU A 68 6.50 9.90 -3.34
N ALA A 69 6.90 9.64 -4.58
CA ALA A 69 8.30 9.61 -5.02
C ALA A 69 8.78 10.97 -5.56
N GLN A 70 7.89 11.93 -5.79
CA GLN A 70 8.22 13.29 -6.22
C GLN A 70 8.82 14.09 -5.07
N ALA A 71 9.69 15.05 -5.39
CA ALA A 71 10.41 15.83 -4.38
C ALA A 71 9.46 16.65 -3.50
N GLU A 72 8.35 17.12 -4.07
CA GLU A 72 7.33 17.96 -3.42
C GLU A 72 6.45 17.17 -2.45
N TYR A 73 6.35 15.85 -2.62
CA TYR A 73 5.46 14.96 -1.86
C TYR A 73 6.17 13.75 -1.28
N ARG A 74 7.49 13.86 -1.09
CA ARG A 74 8.35 12.75 -0.70
C ARG A 74 7.80 12.04 0.53
N LEU A 75 7.71 10.70 0.45
CA LEU A 75 7.08 9.86 1.47
C LEU A 75 7.60 10.14 2.89
N SER A 76 8.91 10.28 3.06
CA SER A 76 9.52 10.60 4.37
C SER A 76 9.02 11.92 4.95
N ASP A 77 8.80 12.94 4.13
CA ASP A 77 8.35 14.26 4.58
C ASP A 77 6.87 14.24 4.96
N VAL A 78 6.04 13.58 4.14
CA VAL A 78 4.62 13.35 4.45
C VAL A 78 4.46 12.55 5.74
N MET A 79 5.26 11.49 5.92
CA MET A 79 5.23 10.68 7.13
C MET A 79 5.73 11.45 8.36
N ARG A 80 6.77 12.27 8.20
CA ARG A 80 7.26 13.13 9.29
C ARG A 80 6.14 14.02 9.78
N GLU A 81 5.52 14.79 8.89
CA GLU A 81 4.43 15.71 9.24
C GLU A 81 3.26 14.96 9.89
N SER A 82 2.83 13.84 9.31
CA SER A 82 1.72 13.05 9.85
C SER A 82 1.97 12.53 11.26
N LEU A 83 3.22 12.28 11.64
CA LEU A 83 3.59 11.72 12.95
C LEU A 83 3.91 12.80 13.99
N LEU A 84 4.05 14.08 13.60
CA LEU A 84 4.41 15.17 14.52
C LEU A 84 3.34 15.44 15.58
N ALA A 85 2.07 15.18 15.26
CA ALA A 85 0.96 15.41 16.19
C ALA A 85 0.85 14.32 17.28
N ASP A 86 1.61 13.23 17.18
CA ASP A 86 1.59 12.16 18.17
C ASP A 86 2.38 12.58 19.43
N GLN A 87 1.84 12.27 20.62
CA GLN A 87 2.48 12.57 21.89
C GLN A 87 3.80 11.82 22.09
N LEU A 88 4.01 10.72 21.35
CA LEU A 88 5.24 9.93 21.36
C LEU A 88 6.28 10.45 20.35
N ALA A 89 6.07 11.63 19.75
CA ALA A 89 7.01 12.19 18.81
C ALA A 89 8.43 12.35 19.42
N PRO A 90 9.49 11.95 18.69
CA PRO A 90 9.45 11.33 17.36
C PRO A 90 9.08 9.83 17.42
N VAL A 91 8.01 9.45 16.69
CA VAL A 91 7.55 8.05 16.60
C VAL A 91 8.51 7.19 15.76
N LEU A 92 9.05 7.75 14.67
CA LEU A 92 10.07 7.11 13.83
C LEU A 92 11.34 7.96 13.81
N THR A 93 12.49 7.27 13.88
CA THR A 93 13.80 7.90 13.74
C THR A 93 14.05 8.34 12.29
N GLU A 94 14.85 9.39 12.09
CA GLU A 94 15.21 9.89 10.75
C GLU A 94 15.75 8.80 9.78
N PRO A 95 16.62 7.85 10.20
CA PRO A 95 17.05 6.78 9.30
C PRO A 95 15.91 5.88 8.78
N HIS A 96 14.86 5.66 9.57
CA HIS A 96 13.68 4.91 9.15
C HIS A 96 12.83 5.69 8.15
N LEU A 97 12.70 7.01 8.32
CA LEU A 97 12.04 7.87 7.34
C LEU A 97 12.76 7.83 6.00
N LEU A 98 14.09 7.98 5.98
CA LEU A 98 14.88 7.88 4.75
C LEU A 98 14.83 6.47 4.11
N ALA A 99 14.69 5.41 4.93
CA ALA A 99 14.50 4.06 4.43
C ALA A 99 13.18 3.89 3.66
N LEU A 100 12.10 4.60 4.05
CA LEU A 100 10.83 4.58 3.32
C LEU A 100 10.99 5.08 1.89
N ASP A 101 11.72 6.18 1.69
CA ASP A 101 11.98 6.73 0.34
C ASP A 101 12.78 5.74 -0.50
N ARG A 102 13.84 5.16 0.07
CA ARG A 102 14.66 4.17 -0.63
C ARG A 102 13.84 2.94 -1.03
N ARG A 103 13.01 2.43 -0.13
CA ARG A 103 12.12 1.27 -0.38
C ARG A 103 11.04 1.59 -1.40
N LEU A 104 10.45 2.78 -1.37
CA LEU A 104 9.52 3.24 -2.39
C LEU A 104 10.14 3.19 -3.79
N GLN A 105 11.39 3.63 -3.93
CA GLN A 105 12.10 3.54 -5.20
C GLN A 105 12.35 2.10 -5.65
N ILE A 106 12.62 1.18 -4.72
CA ILE A 106 12.74 -0.26 -5.03
C ILE A 106 11.40 -0.79 -5.57
N ILE A 107 10.27 -0.47 -4.93
CA ILE A 107 8.93 -0.86 -5.38
C ILE A 107 8.68 -0.38 -6.82
N LEU A 108 8.93 0.90 -7.09
CA LEU A 108 8.70 1.47 -8.42
C LEU A 108 9.57 0.79 -9.49
N ARG A 109 10.84 0.49 -9.20
CA ARG A 109 11.71 -0.28 -10.10
C ARG A 109 11.20 -1.70 -10.32
N THR A 110 10.69 -2.38 -9.29
CA THR A 110 10.09 -3.71 -9.43
C THR A 110 8.86 -3.66 -10.35
N VAL A 111 7.99 -2.66 -10.20
CA VAL A 111 6.83 -2.48 -11.09
C VAL A 111 7.29 -2.19 -12.52
N GLN A 112 8.29 -1.32 -12.71
CA GLN A 112 8.83 -1.02 -14.03
C GLN A 112 9.36 -2.28 -14.71
N GLY A 113 10.14 -3.11 -14.01
CA GLY A 113 10.63 -4.39 -14.56
C GLY A 113 9.49 -5.34 -14.96
N CYS A 114 8.41 -5.40 -14.17
CA CYS A 114 7.21 -6.15 -14.56
C CYS A 114 6.57 -5.59 -15.83
N VAL A 115 6.45 -4.26 -15.97
CA VAL A 115 5.87 -3.61 -17.16
C VAL A 115 6.71 -3.88 -18.40
N GLU A 116 8.03 -3.80 -18.29
CA GLU A 116 8.97 -4.11 -19.37
C GLU A 116 8.85 -5.58 -19.81
N ALA A 117 8.64 -6.51 -18.86
CA ALA A 117 8.54 -7.94 -19.14
C ALA A 117 7.17 -8.39 -19.68
N HIS A 118 6.07 -7.79 -19.22
CA HIS A 118 4.71 -8.30 -19.45
C HIS A 118 3.76 -7.31 -20.12
N GLY A 119 4.19 -6.06 -20.32
CA GLY A 119 3.38 -4.97 -20.86
C GLY A 119 2.49 -4.30 -19.82
N GLU A 120 2.24 -3.00 -20.01
CA GLU A 120 1.54 -2.15 -19.04
C GLU A 120 0.13 -2.65 -18.71
N HIS A 121 -0.65 -3.05 -19.73
CA HIS A 121 -2.03 -3.53 -19.57
C HIS A 121 -2.14 -4.82 -18.75
N SER A 122 -1.11 -5.67 -18.77
CA SER A 122 -1.08 -6.92 -17.99
C SER A 122 -0.77 -6.66 -16.52
N VAL A 123 0.04 -5.64 -16.26
CA VAL A 123 0.57 -5.33 -14.92
C VAL A 123 -0.34 -4.39 -14.14
N ILE A 124 -0.88 -3.37 -14.80
CA ILE A 124 -1.69 -2.34 -14.17
C ILE A 124 -3.16 -2.70 -14.25
N ALA A 125 -3.71 -3.17 -13.13
CA ALA A 125 -5.13 -3.45 -13.01
C ALA A 125 -5.93 -2.14 -12.85
N SER A 126 -6.80 -1.87 -13.82
CA SER A 126 -7.94 -0.98 -13.64
C SER A 126 -8.89 -1.60 -12.61
N GLY A 127 -9.35 -0.81 -11.63
CA GLY A 127 -10.29 -1.32 -10.62
C GLY A 127 -11.60 -1.80 -11.25
N PRO A 128 -12.48 -2.49 -10.49
CA PRO A 128 -13.84 -2.70 -10.95
C PRO A 128 -14.46 -1.34 -11.28
N ALA A 129 -15.14 -1.25 -12.42
CA ALA A 129 -15.93 -0.07 -12.77
C ALA A 129 -16.86 0.24 -11.59
N GLU A 130 -16.91 1.51 -11.17
CA GLU A 130 -17.92 1.97 -10.21
C GLU A 130 -19.29 1.54 -10.73
N GLN A 131 -19.88 0.53 -10.10
CA GLN A 131 -21.29 0.26 -10.29
C GLN A 131 -22.04 1.47 -9.70
N PRO A 132 -22.97 2.09 -10.45
CA PRO A 132 -23.76 3.18 -9.91
C PRO A 132 -24.43 2.69 -8.62
N ALA A 133 -24.33 3.48 -7.55
CA ALA A 133 -25.00 3.18 -6.30
C ALA A 133 -26.50 2.92 -6.57
N PRO A 134 -27.11 1.89 -5.95
CA PRO A 134 -28.53 1.68 -6.10
C PRO A 134 -29.30 2.89 -5.57
N ASP A 135 -30.20 3.39 -6.41
CA ASP A 135 -31.03 4.58 -6.21
C ASP A 135 -31.80 4.44 -4.89
N SER A 136 -31.47 5.26 -3.89
CA SER A 136 -32.19 5.33 -2.62
C SER A 136 -33.49 6.10 -2.83
N GLY A 137 -34.49 5.45 -3.43
CA GLY A 137 -35.77 6.07 -3.72
C GLY A 137 -36.89 5.06 -3.88
N GLN A 138 -37.50 4.66 -2.76
CA GLN A 138 -38.96 4.48 -2.58
C GLN A 138 -39.23 3.71 -1.27
N ALA A 139 -39.45 4.45 -0.19
CA ALA A 139 -40.16 3.92 0.98
C ALA A 139 -41.65 3.87 0.63
N ASN A 140 -42.17 2.68 0.30
CA ASN A 140 -43.60 2.45 0.19
C ASN A 140 -44.22 2.48 1.60
N VAL A 141 -45.07 3.47 1.87
CA VAL A 141 -45.95 3.51 3.04
C VAL A 141 -47.25 2.79 2.66
N PRO A 142 -47.66 1.71 3.35
CA PRO A 142 -48.95 1.10 3.12
C PRO A 142 -50.08 1.90 3.80
N SER A 143 -51.20 2.03 3.09
CA SER A 143 -52.47 2.62 3.53
C SER A 143 -53.22 1.77 4.56
#